data_AF-A0A814AS39-F1
#
_entry.id   AF-A0A814AS39-F1
#
_cell.length_a   1.000
_cell.length_b   1.000
_cell.length_c   1.000
_cell.angle_alpha   90.00
_cell.angle_beta   90.00
_cell.angle_gamma   90.00
#
_symmetry.space_group_name_H-M   'P 1'
#
loop_
_entity.id
_entity.type
_entity.pdbx_description
1 polymer ?
#
loop_
_entity_poly.entity_id
_entity_poly.type
_entity_poly.pdbx_seq_one_letter_code
_entity_poly.pdbx_strand_id
1 'polypeptide(L)'
;MLELARDYYHIQSIQVLEGIISPVSDFYGKPGLVKVNYRIEMVEAAIRNNHWLRVDTWEAEQTTWTRTKKVLDHHYEDIKKRYGENTELRLLSGADVARSMLNPKIWLPKDIDDIMTNYGLACITRLSAPESGQGGATVPDVKEGMPDLWKQHIEVIQDWVVNDISATNIRNKLEKGFSVKYIVPDATIEVIRKYGLYNSNKSICLSEWPYEKKQT
;
A
#
# COMPACT_ATOMS: atom_id res chain seq x y z
N MET A 1 6.18 -1.73 4.94
CA MET A 1 6.19 -0.33 4.45
C MET A 1 5.95 0.65 5.58
N LEU A 2 4.79 0.62 6.25
CA LEU A 2 4.47 1.57 7.33
C LEU A 2 5.51 1.52 8.48
N GLU A 3 5.86 0.34 8.98
CA GLU A 3 6.90 0.22 10.02
C GLU A 3 8.28 0.73 9.55
N LEU A 4 8.68 0.43 8.29
CA LEU A 4 9.95 0.94 7.72
C LEU A 4 9.99 2.46 7.66
N ALA A 5 8.90 3.09 7.24
CA ALA A 5 8.80 4.54 7.22
C ALA A 5 8.82 5.13 8.64
N ARG A 6 8.13 4.47 9.57
CA ARG A 6 8.12 4.87 10.98
C ARG A 6 9.52 4.86 11.58
N ASP A 7 10.26 3.77 11.39
CA ASP A 7 11.64 3.65 11.87
C ASP A 7 12.54 4.72 11.25
N TYR A 8 12.41 4.96 9.94
CA TYR A 8 13.17 5.99 9.22
C TYR A 8 13.01 7.38 9.86
N TYR A 9 11.79 7.80 10.17
CA TYR A 9 11.53 9.10 10.80
C TYR A 9 11.95 9.14 12.26
N HIS A 10 11.72 8.07 13.03
CA HIS A 10 12.13 8.01 14.43
C HIS A 10 13.65 8.13 14.60
N ILE A 11 14.44 7.51 13.71
CA ILE A 11 15.91 7.64 13.72
C ILE A 11 16.35 9.09 13.53
N GLN A 12 15.55 9.90 12.81
CA GLN A 12 15.79 11.33 12.59
C GLN A 12 15.17 12.20 13.68
N SER A 13 14.70 11.61 14.78
CA SER A 13 13.99 12.30 15.86
C SER A 13 12.69 12.97 15.43
N ILE A 14 12.08 12.50 14.34
CA ILE A 14 10.74 12.92 13.89
C ILE A 14 9.72 11.95 14.48
N GLN A 15 8.78 12.45 15.27
CA GLN A 15 7.73 11.63 15.87
C GLN A 15 6.66 11.27 14.85
N VAL A 16 6.41 9.97 14.64
CA VAL A 16 5.29 9.50 13.83
C VAL A 16 4.07 9.30 14.72
N LEU A 17 3.03 10.10 14.48
CA LEU A 17 1.81 10.11 15.28
C LEU A 17 0.83 8.99 14.88
N GLU A 18 0.67 8.76 13.58
CA GLU A 18 -0.30 7.80 13.04
C GLU A 18 0.11 7.35 11.63
N GLY A 19 -0.35 6.17 11.22
CA GLY A 19 -0.32 5.69 9.84
C GLY A 19 -1.73 5.42 9.35
N ILE A 20 -2.07 5.95 8.18
CA ILE A 20 -3.40 5.82 7.59
C ILE A 20 -3.33 4.87 6.40
N ILE A 21 -4.19 3.84 6.41
CA ILE A 21 -4.43 2.99 5.24
C ILE A 21 -5.77 3.40 4.64
N SER A 22 -5.74 3.96 3.43
CA SER A 22 -6.93 4.37 2.66
C SER A 22 -7.18 3.38 1.52
N PRO A 23 -8.14 2.45 1.64
CA PRO A 23 -8.49 1.56 0.54
C PRO A 23 -9.20 2.32 -0.58
N VAL A 24 -8.66 2.22 -1.80
CA VAL A 24 -9.25 2.84 -2.99
C VAL A 24 -10.73 2.47 -3.18
N SER A 25 -11.55 3.37 -3.70
CA SER A 25 -12.94 3.08 -4.10
C SER A 25 -13.04 1.99 -5.19
N ASP A 26 -14.16 1.26 -5.23
CA ASP A 26 -14.46 0.32 -6.31
C ASP A 26 -14.60 1.01 -7.68
N PHE A 27 -14.89 2.32 -7.70
CA PHE A 27 -14.93 3.12 -8.93
C PHE A 27 -13.55 3.31 -9.59
N TYR A 28 -12.45 2.89 -8.97
CA TYR A 28 -11.14 2.80 -9.64
C TYR A 28 -11.16 1.84 -10.83
N GLY A 29 -12.04 0.84 -10.83
CA GLY A 29 -12.28 0.00 -12.01
C GLY A 29 -11.11 -0.91 -12.41
N LYS A 30 -10.15 -1.15 -11.50
CA LYS A 30 -9.02 -2.04 -11.77
C LYS A 30 -9.49 -3.49 -11.94
N PRO A 31 -9.13 -4.16 -13.04
CA PRO A 31 -9.46 -5.58 -13.23
C PRO A 31 -8.98 -6.45 -12.07
N GLY A 32 -9.87 -7.33 -11.59
CA GLY A 32 -9.58 -8.23 -10.46
C GLY A 32 -9.60 -7.58 -9.07
N LEU A 33 -10.01 -6.31 -8.95
CA LEU A 33 -10.24 -5.67 -7.66
C LEU A 33 -11.53 -6.21 -7.03
N VAL A 34 -11.41 -6.82 -5.85
CA VAL A 34 -12.59 -7.24 -5.07
C VAL A 34 -13.25 -6.03 -4.42
N LYS A 35 -14.55 -6.16 -4.10
CA LYS A 35 -15.35 -5.10 -3.50
C LYS A 35 -14.68 -4.48 -2.27
N VAL A 36 -14.85 -3.18 -2.11
CA VAL A 36 -14.13 -2.38 -1.12
C VAL A 36 -14.41 -2.80 0.31
N ASN A 37 -15.64 -3.24 0.61
CA ASN A 37 -16.02 -3.74 1.93
C ASN A 37 -15.15 -4.94 2.37
N TYR A 38 -14.82 -5.85 1.46
CA TYR A 38 -13.93 -6.97 1.77
C TYR A 38 -12.49 -6.50 1.99
N ARG A 39 -12.04 -5.49 1.24
CA ARG A 39 -10.69 -4.92 1.39
C ARG A 39 -10.54 -4.20 2.73
N ILE A 40 -11.54 -3.43 3.13
CA ILE A 40 -11.60 -2.80 4.45
C ILE A 40 -11.53 -3.87 5.55
N GLU A 41 -12.39 -4.89 5.52
CA GLU A 41 -12.42 -5.95 6.54
C GLU A 41 -11.08 -6.71 6.60
N MET A 42 -10.45 -6.98 5.44
CA MET A 42 -9.12 -7.61 5.38
C MET A 42 -8.03 -6.76 6.06
N VAL A 43 -8.04 -5.44 5.85
CA VAL A 43 -7.05 -4.52 6.43
C VAL A 43 -7.31 -4.30 7.92
N GLU A 44 -8.57 -4.07 8.32
CA GLU A 44 -8.93 -3.95 9.74
C GLU A 44 -8.55 -5.20 10.53
N ALA A 45 -8.78 -6.39 9.96
CA ALA A 45 -8.31 -7.64 10.55
C ALA A 45 -6.78 -7.71 10.66
N ALA A 46 -6.05 -7.22 9.65
CA ALA A 46 -4.58 -7.21 9.66
C ALA A 46 -4.00 -6.31 10.75
N ILE A 47 -4.66 -5.18 11.05
CA ILE A 47 -4.14 -4.16 11.97
C ILE A 47 -4.86 -4.14 13.33
N ARG A 48 -5.74 -5.11 13.63
CA ARG A 48 -6.60 -5.12 14.83
C ARG A 48 -5.85 -4.87 16.15
N ASN A 49 -4.62 -5.37 16.25
CA ASN A 49 -3.79 -5.26 17.46
C ASN A 49 -2.66 -4.21 17.30
N ASN A 50 -2.77 -3.30 16.33
CA ASN A 50 -1.83 -2.21 16.14
C ASN A 50 -2.38 -0.93 16.81
N HIS A 51 -1.50 -0.13 17.41
CA HIS A 51 -1.88 1.06 18.19
C HIS A 51 -1.67 2.40 17.48
N TRP A 52 -1.01 2.40 16.32
CA TRP A 52 -0.65 3.62 15.59
C TRP A 52 -1.19 3.65 14.17
N LEU A 53 -1.80 2.56 13.70
CA LEU A 53 -2.40 2.45 12.38
C LEU A 53 -3.92 2.54 12.47
N ARG A 54 -4.53 3.25 11.50
CA ARG A 54 -5.97 3.18 11.27
C ARG A 54 -6.31 2.93 9.80
N VAL A 55 -7.48 2.36 9.58
CA VAL A 55 -8.13 2.37 8.27
C VAL A 55 -8.97 3.64 8.18
N ASP A 56 -8.89 4.33 7.05
CA ASP A 56 -9.81 5.39 6.69
C ASP A 56 -10.67 4.96 5.49
N THR A 57 -11.98 5.11 5.61
CA THR A 57 -12.95 4.67 4.59
C THR A 57 -13.45 5.81 3.70
N TRP A 58 -13.01 7.05 3.90
CA TRP A 58 -13.48 8.20 3.13
C TRP A 58 -13.27 8.01 1.63
N GLU A 59 -12.08 7.59 1.20
CA GLU A 59 -11.81 7.31 -0.22
C GLU A 59 -12.69 6.16 -0.73
N ALA A 60 -12.82 5.10 0.08
CA ALA A 60 -13.62 3.92 -0.24
C ALA A 60 -15.11 4.23 -0.45
N GLU A 61 -15.63 5.21 0.29
CA GLU A 61 -17.03 5.63 0.28
C GLU A 61 -17.36 6.60 -0.86
N GLN A 62 -16.36 7.08 -1.61
CA GLN A 62 -16.60 7.97 -2.74
C GLN A 62 -17.38 7.26 -3.86
N THR A 63 -18.36 7.98 -4.42
CA THR A 63 -19.23 7.49 -5.51
C THR A 63 -18.61 7.58 -6.90
N THR A 64 -17.39 8.09 -7.01
CA THR A 64 -16.58 8.17 -8.23
C THR A 64 -15.12 7.91 -7.90
N TRP A 65 -14.30 7.56 -8.90
CA TRP A 65 -12.86 7.49 -8.72
C TRP A 65 -12.30 8.83 -8.24
N THR A 66 -11.41 8.77 -7.25
CA THR A 66 -10.85 9.94 -6.58
C THR A 66 -9.35 9.99 -6.80
N ARG A 67 -8.86 11.17 -7.19
CA ARG A 67 -7.44 11.44 -7.39
C ARG A 67 -6.72 11.43 -6.04
N THR A 68 -5.52 10.84 -5.97
CA THR A 68 -4.71 10.77 -4.75
C THR A 68 -4.52 12.14 -4.08
N LYS A 69 -4.36 13.21 -4.86
CA LYS A 69 -4.26 14.58 -4.34
C LYS A 69 -5.47 14.97 -3.48
N LYS A 70 -6.70 14.63 -3.91
CA LYS A 70 -7.92 14.90 -3.15
C LYS A 70 -8.01 14.08 -1.86
N VAL A 71 -7.51 12.83 -1.90
CA VAL A 71 -7.43 11.97 -0.71
C VAL A 71 -6.44 12.55 0.30
N LEU A 72 -5.29 13.06 -0.18
CA LEU A 72 -4.31 13.75 0.67
C LEU A 72 -4.87 15.05 1.25
N ASP A 73 -5.58 15.87 0.46
CA ASP A 73 -6.25 17.08 0.98
C ASP A 73 -7.20 16.74 2.14
N HIS A 74 -8.04 15.70 1.97
CA HIS A 74 -8.97 15.25 3.00
C HIS A 74 -8.26 14.83 4.30
N HIS A 75 -7.24 13.97 4.19
CA HIS A 75 -6.50 13.53 5.38
C HIS A 75 -5.67 14.66 6.00
N TYR A 76 -5.16 15.60 5.20
CA TYR A 76 -4.42 16.74 5.71
C TYR A 76 -5.31 17.62 6.58
N GLU A 77 -6.55 17.91 6.15
CA GLU A 77 -7.49 18.63 7.00
C GLU A 77 -7.85 17.86 8.28
N ASP A 78 -8.02 16.54 8.21
CA ASP A 78 -8.32 15.68 9.36
C ASP A 78 -7.17 15.69 10.38
N ILE A 79 -5.92 15.46 9.94
CA ILE A 79 -4.76 15.40 10.84
C ILE A 79 -4.44 16.76 11.46
N LYS A 80 -4.68 17.88 10.76
CA LYS A 80 -4.50 19.24 11.31
C LYS A 80 -5.50 19.51 12.44
N LYS A 81 -6.75 19.08 12.28
CA LYS A 81 -7.76 19.17 13.35
C LYS A 81 -7.42 18.30 14.56
N ARG A 82 -6.82 17.13 14.33
CA ARG A 82 -6.56 16.13 15.38
C ARG A 82 -5.26 16.36 16.15
N TYR A 83 -4.20 16.82 15.47
CA TYR A 83 -2.86 16.92 16.01
C TYR A 83 -2.26 18.34 15.97
N GLY A 84 -2.93 19.28 15.31
CA GLY A 84 -2.57 20.70 15.27
C GLY A 84 -1.88 21.14 13.97
N GLU A 85 -1.71 22.46 13.83
CA GLU A 85 -1.22 23.09 12.60
C GLU A 85 0.23 22.74 12.23
N ASN A 86 1.02 22.25 13.19
CA ASN A 86 2.42 21.89 12.96
C ASN A 86 2.60 20.42 12.52
N THR A 87 1.52 19.66 12.29
CA THR A 87 1.61 18.26 11.85
C THR A 87 1.77 18.16 10.34
N GLU A 88 2.68 17.32 9.88
CA GLU A 88 2.92 17.06 8.45
C GLU A 88 2.29 15.75 7.99
N LEU A 89 1.88 15.68 6.73
CA LEU A 89 1.39 14.47 6.08
C LEU A 89 2.34 14.08 4.95
N ARG A 90 2.72 12.81 4.89
CA ARG A 90 3.57 12.25 3.83
C ARG A 90 2.79 11.17 3.07
N LEU A 91 2.86 11.18 1.75
CA LEU A 91 2.37 10.07 0.93
C LEU A 91 3.37 8.92 1.02
N LEU A 92 2.96 7.76 1.53
CA LEU A 92 3.79 6.56 1.57
C LEU A 92 3.54 5.70 0.34
N SER A 93 4.57 5.39 -0.44
CA SER A 93 4.45 4.52 -1.61
C SER A 93 5.69 3.66 -1.86
N GLY A 94 5.59 2.72 -2.80
CA GLY A 94 6.76 2.07 -3.39
C GLY A 94 7.31 2.85 -4.60
N ALA A 95 8.47 2.40 -5.10
CA ALA A 95 9.14 3.01 -6.26
C ALA A 95 8.31 3.03 -7.56
N ASP A 96 7.42 2.05 -7.76
CA ASP A 96 6.54 2.02 -8.95
C ASP A 96 5.60 3.23 -9.03
N VAL A 97 5.05 3.64 -7.88
CA VAL A 97 4.18 4.81 -7.80
C VAL A 97 4.99 6.07 -8.07
N ALA A 98 6.15 6.22 -7.44
CA ALA A 98 7.05 7.35 -7.65
C ALA A 98 7.41 7.53 -9.13
N ARG A 99 7.86 6.46 -9.81
CA ARG A 99 8.15 6.50 -11.25
C ARG A 99 6.94 6.85 -12.10
N SER A 100 5.76 6.36 -11.72
CA SER A 100 4.54 6.65 -12.48
C SER A 100 4.16 8.13 -12.48
N MET A 101 4.61 8.91 -11.48
CA MET A 101 4.30 10.35 -11.36
C MET A 101 4.85 11.20 -12.52
N LEU A 102 5.84 10.69 -13.25
CA LEU A 102 6.35 11.33 -14.48
C LEU A 102 5.44 11.14 -15.70
N ASN A 103 4.42 10.28 -15.60
CA ASN A 103 3.52 9.98 -16.72
C ASN A 103 2.26 10.86 -16.67
N PRO A 104 2.11 11.86 -17.57
CA PRO A 104 0.98 12.76 -17.58
C PRO A 104 -0.35 12.11 -18.01
N LYS A 105 -0.32 10.85 -18.49
CA LYS A 105 -1.53 10.06 -18.77
C LYS A 105 -2.12 9.42 -17.52
N ILE A 106 -1.32 9.30 -16.46
CA ILE A 106 -1.73 8.70 -15.17
C ILE A 106 -1.97 9.81 -14.14
N TRP A 107 -1.09 10.81 -14.11
CA TRP A 107 -1.12 11.90 -13.14
C TRP A 107 -1.33 13.24 -13.82
N LEU A 108 -2.18 14.08 -13.21
CA LEU A 108 -2.24 15.48 -13.61
C LEU A 108 -0.97 16.17 -13.12
N PRO A 109 -0.20 16.87 -13.98
CA PRO A 109 1.05 17.51 -13.56
C PRO A 109 0.88 18.45 -12.36
N LYS A 110 -0.20 19.25 -12.36
CA LYS A 110 -0.55 20.13 -11.24
C LYS A 110 -0.77 19.37 -9.93
N ASP A 111 -1.37 18.18 -9.98
CA ASP A 111 -1.56 17.38 -8.77
C ASP A 111 -0.22 16.90 -8.22
N ILE A 112 0.75 16.57 -9.07
CA ILE A 112 2.09 16.19 -8.61
C ILE A 112 2.83 17.37 -7.99
N ASP A 113 2.76 18.55 -8.62
CA ASP A 113 3.32 19.78 -8.06
C ASP A 113 2.73 20.07 -6.67
N ASP A 114 1.40 19.99 -6.53
CA ASP A 114 0.70 20.19 -5.26
C ASP A 114 1.09 19.12 -4.22
N ILE A 115 1.22 17.85 -4.64
CA ILE A 115 1.61 16.75 -3.74
C ILE A 115 3.01 16.95 -3.21
N MET A 116 3.98 17.25 -4.08
CA MET A 116 5.37 17.42 -3.68
C MET A 116 5.53 18.66 -2.79
N THR A 117 4.86 19.76 -3.13
CA THR A 117 5.00 21.03 -2.40
C THR A 117 4.35 21.00 -1.02
N ASN A 118 3.17 20.38 -0.87
CA ASN A 118 2.37 20.47 0.36
C ASN A 118 2.49 19.24 1.27
N TYR A 119 2.85 18.08 0.72
CA TYR A 119 2.87 16.81 1.47
C TYR A 119 4.25 16.16 1.44
N GLY A 120 4.78 15.90 0.24
CA GLY A 120 5.98 15.11 0.04
C GLY A 120 5.70 13.60 -0.03
N LEU A 121 6.73 12.85 -0.42
CA LEU A 121 6.66 11.43 -0.70
C LEU A 121 7.70 10.64 0.11
N ALA A 122 7.23 9.72 0.94
CA ALA A 122 8.04 8.67 1.55
C ALA A 122 8.02 7.44 0.62
N CYS A 123 9.13 7.19 -0.08
CA CYS A 123 9.23 6.14 -1.09
C CYS A 123 10.04 4.95 -0.57
N ILE A 124 9.37 3.82 -0.35
CA ILE A 124 10.05 2.56 0.00
C ILE A 124 10.63 1.91 -1.26
N THR A 125 11.93 1.66 -1.26
CA THR A 125 12.62 0.88 -2.28
C THR A 125 13.01 -0.49 -1.75
N ARG A 126 12.95 -1.50 -2.63
CA ARG A 126 13.42 -2.86 -2.32
C ARG A 126 14.87 -3.00 -2.76
N LEU A 127 15.63 -3.83 -2.05
CA LEU A 127 16.88 -4.36 -2.60
C LEU A 127 16.60 -5.21 -3.84
N SER A 128 17.34 -4.95 -4.92
CA SER A 128 17.42 -5.82 -6.09
C SER A 128 18.23 -7.05 -5.73
N ALA A 129 17.65 -8.24 -5.83
CA ALA A 129 18.47 -9.45 -5.98
C ALA A 129 18.95 -9.48 -7.44
N PRO A 130 20.27 -9.47 -7.73
CA PRO A 130 20.78 -9.44 -9.10
C PRO A 130 20.23 -10.59 -9.98
N GLU A 131 19.85 -11.70 -9.37
CA GLU A 131 19.46 -12.94 -10.03
C GLU A 131 17.95 -13.05 -10.34
N SER A 132 17.09 -12.20 -9.76
CA SER A 132 15.63 -12.32 -9.90
C SER A 132 15.04 -11.65 -11.13
N GLY A 133 15.81 -10.87 -11.89
CA GLY A 133 15.34 -10.13 -13.08
C GLY A 133 14.29 -9.05 -12.79
N GLN A 134 13.85 -8.90 -11.53
CA GLN A 134 12.97 -7.83 -11.04
C GLN A 134 13.81 -6.90 -10.16
N GLY A 135 14.33 -5.83 -10.78
CA GLY A 135 15.20 -4.89 -10.12
C GLY A 135 14.47 -4.08 -9.05
N GLY A 136 14.87 -4.25 -7.80
CA GLY A 136 14.65 -3.25 -6.77
C GLY A 136 15.34 -1.94 -7.17
N ALA A 137 14.58 -0.85 -7.23
CA ALA A 137 15.09 0.44 -7.66
C ALA A 137 16.02 1.05 -6.61
N THR A 138 17.17 1.53 -7.06
CA THR A 138 18.10 2.28 -6.22
C THR A 138 17.57 3.70 -5.94
N VAL A 139 18.21 4.40 -4.99
CA VAL A 139 17.87 5.80 -4.67
C VAL A 139 17.96 6.72 -5.91
N PRO A 140 19.04 6.65 -6.73
CA PRO A 140 19.08 7.36 -8.02
C PRO A 140 17.90 7.04 -8.94
N ASP A 141 17.53 5.76 -9.06
CA ASP A 141 16.48 5.30 -10.01
C ASP A 141 15.09 5.87 -9.68
N VAL A 142 14.80 6.15 -8.40
CA VAL A 142 13.50 6.71 -8.00
C VAL A 142 13.35 8.16 -8.44
N LYS A 143 14.44 8.94 -8.35
CA LYS A 143 14.43 10.39 -8.59
C LYS A 143 14.83 10.78 -10.01
N GLU A 144 15.22 9.80 -10.83
CA GLU A 144 15.61 10.01 -12.22
C GLU A 144 14.48 10.68 -13.03
N GLY A 145 14.82 11.69 -13.83
CA GLY A 145 13.86 12.42 -14.66
C GLY A 145 12.93 13.39 -13.91
N MET A 146 12.95 13.41 -12.58
CA MET A 146 12.13 14.34 -11.78
C MET A 146 12.75 15.75 -11.72
N PRO A 147 11.94 16.82 -11.68
CA PRO A 147 12.40 18.17 -11.38
C PRO A 147 13.14 18.24 -10.04
N ASP A 148 14.19 19.06 -9.94
CA ASP A 148 14.98 19.19 -8.69
C ASP A 148 14.12 19.68 -7.52
N LEU A 149 13.15 20.54 -7.80
CA LEU A 149 12.15 20.98 -6.82
C LEU A 149 11.33 19.84 -6.25
N TRP A 150 11.07 18.76 -7.00
CA TRP A 150 10.38 17.59 -6.46
C TRP A 150 11.33 16.70 -5.67
N LYS A 151 12.59 16.55 -6.13
CA LYS A 151 13.58 15.66 -5.52
C LYS A 151 13.83 15.95 -4.04
N GLN A 152 13.75 17.21 -3.62
CA GLN A 152 13.90 17.62 -2.21
C GLN A 152 12.73 17.16 -1.31
N HIS A 153 11.55 16.90 -1.89
CA HIS A 153 10.35 16.46 -1.16
C HIS A 153 10.13 14.94 -1.22
N ILE A 154 11.11 14.19 -1.76
CA ILE A 154 11.07 12.73 -1.85
C ILE A 154 12.10 12.14 -0.90
N GLU A 155 11.62 11.46 0.13
CA GLU A 155 12.43 10.70 1.08
C GLU A 155 12.48 9.25 0.60
N VAL A 156 13.66 8.78 0.18
CA VAL A 156 13.83 7.39 -0.27
C VAL A 156 14.30 6.54 0.89
N ILE A 157 13.53 5.49 1.19
CA ILE A 157 13.68 4.64 2.36
C ILE A 157 13.96 3.23 1.86
N GLN A 158 15.16 2.74 2.13
CA GLN A 158 15.60 1.43 1.67
C GLN A 158 15.12 0.32 2.60
N ASP A 159 14.42 -0.67 2.06
CA ASP A 159 14.14 -1.93 2.73
C ASP A 159 15.35 -2.87 2.60
N TRP A 160 15.97 -3.18 3.73
CA TRP A 160 17.14 -4.06 3.81
C TRP A 160 16.78 -5.54 3.74
N VAL A 161 15.48 -5.88 3.78
CA VAL A 161 14.99 -7.24 3.62
C VAL A 161 14.43 -7.41 2.22
N VAL A 162 14.93 -8.42 1.49
CA VAL A 162 14.36 -8.77 0.17
C VAL A 162 12.97 -9.35 0.37
N ASN A 163 11.95 -8.50 0.20
CA ASN A 163 10.55 -8.87 0.32
C ASN A 163 9.82 -8.62 -1.00
N ASP A 164 9.65 -9.69 -1.79
CA ASP A 164 8.90 -9.66 -3.06
C ASP A 164 7.45 -10.14 -2.94
N ILE A 165 6.82 -9.89 -1.79
CA ILE A 165 5.38 -10.13 -1.63
C ILE A 165 4.62 -9.06 -2.42
N SER A 166 3.81 -9.51 -3.38
CA SER A 166 2.89 -8.65 -4.14
C SER A 166 1.47 -9.20 -4.08
N ALA A 167 0.47 -8.33 -4.08
CA ALA A 167 -0.93 -8.74 -4.05
C ALA A 167 -1.29 -9.64 -5.26
N THR A 168 -0.65 -9.44 -6.41
CA THR A 168 -0.81 -10.30 -7.59
C THR A 168 -0.28 -11.72 -7.32
N ASN A 169 0.91 -11.85 -6.74
CA ASN A 169 1.46 -13.16 -6.38
C ASN A 169 0.60 -13.86 -5.32
N ILE A 170 0.07 -13.14 -4.33
CA ILE A 170 -0.86 -13.68 -3.34
C ILE A 170 -2.13 -14.22 -3.99
N ARG A 171 -2.79 -13.45 -4.86
CA ARG A 171 -3.99 -13.90 -5.57
C ARG A 171 -3.71 -15.13 -6.43
N ASN A 172 -2.58 -15.15 -7.16
CA ASN A 172 -2.17 -16.29 -7.98
C ASN A 172 -1.90 -17.56 -7.15
N LYS A 173 -1.32 -17.42 -5.94
CA LYS A 173 -1.13 -18.55 -5.02
C LYS A 173 -2.47 -19.09 -4.52
N LEU A 174 -3.37 -18.20 -4.12
CA LEU A 174 -4.73 -18.54 -3.68
C LEU A 174 -5.51 -19.28 -4.76
N GLU A 175 -5.52 -18.76 -5.99
CA GLU A 175 -6.19 -19.36 -7.14
C GLU A 175 -5.69 -20.78 -7.47
N LYS A 176 -4.42 -21.06 -7.17
CA LYS A 176 -3.77 -22.36 -7.41
C LYS A 176 -3.84 -23.33 -6.23
N GLY A 177 -4.47 -22.97 -5.11
CA GLY A 177 -4.52 -23.86 -3.95
C GLY A 177 -3.31 -23.79 -3.00
N PHE A 178 -2.37 -22.85 -3.20
CA PHE A 178 -1.11 -22.80 -2.43
C PHE A 178 -1.13 -21.89 -1.22
N SER A 179 -0.67 -22.40 -0.07
CA SER A 179 -0.60 -21.65 1.19
C SER A 179 0.02 -20.25 1.09
N VAL A 180 -0.65 -19.29 1.73
CA VAL A 180 -0.19 -17.91 1.99
C VAL A 180 0.04 -17.63 3.47
N LYS A 181 0.00 -18.67 4.33
CA LYS A 181 0.31 -18.56 5.76
C LYS A 181 1.74 -18.05 5.94
N TYR A 182 1.96 -17.21 6.95
CA TYR A 182 3.23 -16.54 7.24
C TYR A 182 3.65 -15.47 6.21
N ILE A 183 2.84 -15.23 5.19
CA ILE A 183 3.02 -14.17 4.19
C ILE A 183 1.94 -13.10 4.35
N VAL A 184 0.72 -13.54 4.65
CA VAL A 184 -0.45 -12.71 4.94
C VAL A 184 -0.86 -12.96 6.40
N PRO A 185 -1.30 -11.95 7.16
CA PRO A 185 -1.79 -12.14 8.53
C PRO A 185 -2.92 -13.17 8.60
N ASP A 186 -2.90 -14.03 9.62
CA ASP A 186 -3.90 -15.10 9.78
C ASP A 186 -5.33 -14.55 9.83
N ALA A 187 -5.55 -13.42 10.50
CA ALA A 187 -6.85 -12.74 10.54
C ALA A 187 -7.33 -12.27 9.15
N THR A 188 -6.43 -11.84 8.27
CA THR A 188 -6.78 -11.52 6.88
C THR A 188 -7.10 -12.79 6.08
N ILE A 189 -6.38 -13.89 6.33
CA ILE A 189 -6.67 -15.18 5.71
C ILE A 189 -8.07 -15.68 6.11
N GLU A 190 -8.48 -15.48 7.37
CA GLU A 190 -9.84 -15.80 7.83
C GLU A 190 -10.92 -15.03 7.06
N VAL A 191 -10.72 -13.73 6.80
CA VAL A 191 -11.63 -12.92 5.97
C VAL A 191 -11.69 -13.45 4.53
N ILE A 192 -10.54 -13.77 3.94
CA ILE A 192 -10.47 -14.36 2.59
C ILE A 192 -11.28 -15.66 2.52
N ARG A 193 -11.12 -16.54 3.52
CA ARG A 193 -11.86 -17.81 3.60
C ARG A 193 -13.36 -17.60 3.80
N LYS A 194 -13.74 -16.73 4.73
CA LYS A 194 -15.13 -16.40 5.08
C LYS A 194 -15.96 -16.03 3.84
N TYR A 195 -15.39 -15.25 2.92
CA TYR A 195 -16.09 -14.79 1.71
C TYR A 195 -15.70 -15.53 0.43
N GLY A 196 -14.87 -16.57 0.52
CA GLY A 196 -14.42 -17.32 -0.65
C GLY A 196 -13.63 -16.49 -1.67
N LEU A 197 -12.88 -15.48 -1.23
CA LEU A 197 -12.21 -14.54 -2.12
C LEU A 197 -11.06 -15.19 -2.90
N TYR A 198 -10.83 -14.71 -4.13
CA TYR A 198 -9.72 -15.13 -5.00
C TYR A 198 -9.70 -16.62 -5.36
N ASN A 199 -10.85 -17.29 -5.25
CA ASN A 199 -11.02 -18.69 -5.63
C ASN A 199 -11.94 -18.80 -6.86
N SER A 200 -11.34 -18.65 -8.05
CA SER A 200 -12.03 -18.85 -9.34
C SER A 200 -12.36 -20.33 -9.59
N ASN A 201 -11.53 -21.25 -9.08
CA ASN A 201 -11.74 -22.69 -9.14
C ASN A 201 -12.52 -23.17 -7.90
N LYS A 202 -13.86 -23.15 -7.98
CA LYS A 202 -14.78 -23.68 -6.94
C LYS A 202 -14.52 -25.14 -6.51
N SER A 203 -13.61 -25.87 -7.17
CA SER A 203 -13.14 -27.20 -6.79
C SER A 203 -12.22 -27.21 -5.57
N ILE A 204 -11.65 -26.06 -5.16
CA ILE A 204 -10.78 -25.96 -3.99
C ILE A 204 -11.60 -25.46 -2.81
N CYS A 205 -11.82 -26.34 -1.82
CA CYS A 205 -12.49 -25.97 -0.58
C CYS A 205 -11.54 -25.12 0.29
N LEU A 206 -11.81 -23.82 0.42
CA LEU A 206 -10.96 -22.91 1.20
C LEU A 206 -10.98 -23.19 2.72
N SER A 207 -11.98 -23.93 3.22
CA SER A 207 -12.02 -24.36 4.62
C SER A 207 -11.02 -25.49 4.93
N GLU A 208 -10.50 -26.17 3.92
CA GLU A 208 -9.53 -27.27 4.06
C GLU A 208 -8.08 -26.80 3.82
N TRP A 209 -7.81 -25.52 4.05
CA TRP A 209 -6.53 -24.91 3.72
C TRP A 209 -5.55 -24.87 4.91
N PRO A 210 -4.26 -25.22 4.73
CA PRO A 210 -3.63 -25.73 3.50
C PRO A 210 -4.15 -27.11 3.15
N TYR A 211 -4.31 -27.38 1.84
CA TYR A 211 -4.80 -28.66 1.32
C TYR A 211 -3.93 -29.81 1.85
N GLU A 212 -4.36 -30.45 2.93
CA GLU A 212 -3.85 -31.74 3.34
C GLU A 212 -4.44 -32.75 2.35
N LYS A 213 -3.66 -33.15 1.33
CA LYS A 213 -3.97 -34.39 0.61
C LYS A 213 -4.14 -35.46 1.69
N LYS A 214 -5.36 -35.95 1.90
CA LYS A 214 -5.58 -37.19 2.64
C LYS A 214 -4.65 -38.22 2.00
N GLN A 215 -3.66 -38.69 2.77
CA GLN A 215 -2.83 -39.82 2.36
C GLN A 215 -3.80 -40.99 2.18
N THR A 216 -4.03 -41.35 0.92
CA THR A 216 -4.67 -42.61 0.52
C THR A 216 -3.71 -43.76 0.70
#